data_AF-A0A432SKG9-F1
#
_entry.id   AF-A0A432SKG9-F1
#
_cell.length_a   1.000
_cell.length_b   1.000
_cell.length_c   1.000
_cell.angle_alpha   90.00
_cell.angle_beta   90.00
_cell.angle_gamma   90.00
#
_symmetry.space_group_name_H-M   'P 1'
#
loop_
_entity.id
_entity.type
_entity.pdbx_description
1 polymer ?
#
loop_
_entity_poly.entity_id
_entity_poly.type
_entity_poly.pdbx_seq_one_letter_code
_entity_poly.pdbx_strand_id
1 'polypeptide(L)' 'MKIFIIFLTLSVLFFSGCGVGSLVAVPFKVAGSIVNVVTPDAVGDTISAVGDAADSAIPF' A
#
# COMPACT_ATOMS: atom_id res chain seq x y z
N MET A 1 -33.17 3.49 -8.80
CA MET A 1 -32.57 4.05 -7.55
C MET A 1 -31.79 3.01 -6.74
N LYS A 2 -32.31 1.79 -6.48
CA LYS A 2 -31.60 0.73 -5.72
C LYS A 2 -30.22 0.35 -6.29
N ILE A 3 -30.08 0.24 -7.62
CA ILE A 3 -28.80 -0.08 -8.28
C ILE A 3 -27.72 0.99 -8.03
N PHE A 4 -28.13 2.26 -7.94
CA PHE A 4 -27.22 3.40 -7.78
C PHE A 4 -26.64 3.47 -6.36
N ILE A 5 -27.46 3.11 -5.37
CA ILE A 5 -27.04 3.00 -3.97
C ILE A 5 -26.04 1.87 -3.80
N ILE A 6 -26.28 0.70 -4.41
CA ILE A 6 -25.35 -0.44 -4.38
C ILE A 6 -24.00 -0.06 -4.98
N PHE A 7 -23.98 0.61 -6.13
CA PHE A 7 -22.75 1.06 -6.76
C PHE A 7 -21.98 2.07 -5.90
N LEU A 8 -22.69 2.97 -5.21
CA LEU A 8 -22.10 3.98 -4.33
C LEU A 8 -21.56 3.38 -3.03
N THR A 9 -22.22 2.36 -2.46
CA THR A 9 -21.69 1.65 -1.29
C THR A 9 -20.47 0.81 -1.64
N LEU A 10 -20.46 0.20 -2.82
CA LEU A 10 -19.32 -0.59 -3.30
C LEU A 10 -18.09 0.30 -3.54
N SER A 11 -18.26 1.47 -4.17
CA SER A 11 -17.16 2.40 -4.42
C SER A 11 -16.58 2.99 -3.14
N VAL A 12 -17.42 3.29 -2.13
CA VAL A 12 -16.93 3.70 -0.80
C VAL A 12 -16.13 2.58 -0.15
N LEU A 13 -16.60 1.33 -0.17
CA LEU A 13 -15.84 0.19 0.38
C LEU A 13 -14.47 0.02 -0.30
N PHE A 14 -14.41 0.15 -1.63
CA PHE A 14 -13.16 0.05 -2.39
C PHE A 14 -12.20 1.21 -2.10
N PHE A 15 -12.70 2.44 -1.94
CA PHE A 15 -11.85 3.60 -1.64
C PHE A 15 -11.41 3.65 -0.17
N SER A 16 -12.25 3.22 0.76
CA SER A 16 -11.88 3.11 2.18
C SER A 16 -10.77 2.08 2.38
N GLY A 17 -10.82 0.96 1.64
CA GLY A 17 -9.85 -0.12 1.79
C GLY A 17 -8.55 -0.01 0.96
N CYS A 18 -8.53 0.87 -0.04
CA CYS A 18 -7.31 1.21 -0.78
C CYS A 18 -6.34 2.06 0.07
N GLY A 19 -6.86 2.74 1.11
CA GLY A 19 -6.08 3.64 1.94
C GLY A 19 -5.14 2.92 2.91
N VAL A 20 -5.57 1.87 3.59
CA VAL A 20 -4.83 1.32 4.73
C VAL A 20 -3.60 0.53 4.30
N GLY A 21 -3.72 -0.34 3.29
CA GLY A 21 -2.56 -1.04 2.71
C GLY A 21 -1.50 -0.07 2.20
N SER A 22 -1.94 0.98 1.50
CA SER A 22 -1.05 2.02 0.99
C SER A 22 -0.38 2.82 2.11
N LEU A 23 -1.12 3.23 3.15
CA LEU A 23 -0.58 3.95 4.30
C LEU A 23 0.44 3.12 5.09
N VAL A 24 0.22 1.81 5.23
CA VAL A 24 1.16 0.90 5.88
C VAL A 24 2.38 0.64 5.01
N ALA A 25 2.24 0.62 3.69
CA ALA A 25 3.33 0.40 2.73
C ALA A 25 4.29 1.59 2.60
N VAL A 26 3.79 2.82 2.68
CA VAL A 26 4.56 4.07 2.53
C VAL A 26 5.83 4.13 3.37
N PRO A 27 5.83 3.90 4.70
CA PRO A 27 7.05 3.99 5.50
C PRO A 27 8.12 2.99 5.09
N PHE A 28 7.75 1.78 4.66
CA PHE A 28 8.71 0.77 4.17
C PHE A 28 9.30 1.16 2.82
N LYS A 29 8.50 1.66 1.88
CA LYS A 29 8.98 2.16 0.59
C LYS A 29 9.95 3.34 0.77
N VAL A 30 9.60 4.27 1.66
CA VAL A 30 10.46 5.42 1.99
C VAL A 30 11.74 4.97 2.67
N ALA A 31 11.68 4.11 3.68
CA ALA A 31 12.85 3.57 4.36
C ALA A 31 13.77 2.81 3.39
N GLY A 32 13.23 1.93 2.53
CA GLY A 32 14.00 1.21 1.53
C GLY A 32 14.73 2.13 0.56
N SER A 33 14.04 3.18 0.08
CA SER A 33 14.66 4.19 -0.79
C SER A 33 15.79 4.97 -0.11
N ILE A 34 15.65 5.32 1.18
CA ILE A 34 16.69 6.00 1.95
C ILE A 34 17.86 5.06 2.22
N VAL A 35 17.57 3.80 2.55
CA VAL A 35 18.59 2.79 2.88
C VAL A 35 19.46 2.46 1.66
N ASN A 36 18.91 2.45 0.44
CA ASN A 36 19.69 2.33 -0.80
C ASN A 36 20.66 3.49 -1.05
N VAL A 37 20.49 4.66 -0.40
CA VAL A 37 21.45 5.77 -0.52
C VAL A 37 22.77 5.46 0.21
N VAL A 38 22.72 4.63 1.25
CA VAL A 38 23.83 4.41 2.19
C VAL A 38 24.26 2.95 2.34
N THR A 39 23.49 2.01 1.81
CA THR A 39 23.76 0.57 1.89
C THR A 39 23.60 -0.08 0.52
N PRO A 40 24.14 -1.31 0.31
CA PRO A 40 24.00 -2.01 -0.96
C PRO A 40 22.54 -2.21 -1.38
N ASP A 41 22.27 -2.11 -2.68
CA ASP A 41 20.92 -2.12 -3.27
C ASP A 41 20.03 -3.27 -2.77
N ALA A 42 20.62 -4.46 -2.53
CA ALA A 42 19.89 -5.62 -2.01
C ALA A 42 19.16 -5.36 -0.67
N VAL A 43 19.66 -4.45 0.17
CA VAL A 43 19.09 -4.17 1.49
C VAL A 43 17.92 -3.19 1.39
N GLY A 44 18.03 -2.09 0.64
CA GLY A 44 16.90 -1.18 0.48
C GLY A 44 15.82 -1.75 -0.45
N ASP A 45 16.19 -2.61 -1.40
CA ASP A 45 15.22 -3.32 -2.25
C ASP A 45 14.39 -4.33 -1.45
N THR A 46 15.01 -5.03 -0.50
CA THR A 46 14.27 -5.96 0.38
C THR A 46 13.33 -5.23 1.33
N ILE A 47 13.69 -4.05 1.82
CA ILE A 47 12.80 -3.21 2.63
C ILE A 47 11.65 -2.65 1.78
N SER A 48 11.93 -2.22 0.55
CA SER A 48 10.89 -1.74 -0.39
C SER A 48 9.91 -2.86 -0.76
N ALA A 49 10.41 -4.09 -0.94
CA ALA A 49 9.59 -5.27 -1.20
C ALA A 49 8.65 -5.62 -0.04
N VAL A 50 9.04 -5.35 1.22
CA VAL A 50 8.11 -5.46 2.37
C VAL A 50 6.98 -4.44 2.25
N GLY A 51 7.28 -3.23 1.78
CA GLY A 51 6.27 -2.22 1.47
C GLY A 51 5.29 -2.70 0.39
N ASP A 52 5.78 -3.28 -0.70
CA ASP A 52 4.91 -3.83 -1.75
C ASP A 52 4.10 -5.04 -1.27
N ALA A 53 4.68 -5.89 -0.43
CA ALA A 53 3.97 -7.00 0.19
C ALA A 53 2.86 -6.50 1.13
N ALA A 54 3.10 -5.45 1.91
CA ALA A 54 2.08 -4.84 2.77
C ALA A 54 0.94 -4.22 1.95
N ASP A 55 1.27 -3.54 0.85
CA ASP A 55 0.31 -2.97 -0.12
C ASP A 55 -0.58 -4.06 -0.74
N SER A 56 0.01 -5.22 -1.05
CA SER A 56 -0.69 -6.35 -1.67
C SER A 56 -1.44 -7.24 -0.67
N ALA A 57 -0.96 -7.35 0.57
CA ALA A 57 -1.47 -8.32 1.56
C ALA A 57 -2.52 -7.72 2.49
N ILE A 58 -2.62 -6.39 2.58
CA ILE A 58 -3.62 -5.69 3.38
C ILE A 58 -4.64 -5.07 2.42
N PRO A 59 -5.61 -5.86 1.94
CA PRO A 59 -6.83 -5.26 1.46
C PRO A 59 -7.54 -4.74 2.71
N PHE A 60 -8.04 -3.51 2.67
CA PHE A 60 -8.82 -2.83 3.72
C PHE A 60 -8.07 -2.11 4.83
#